data_AF-A0A1V6KC01-F1
#
_entry.id   AF-A0A1V6KC01-F1
#
_cell.length_a   1.000
_cell.length_b   1.000
_cell.length_c   1.000
_cell.angle_alpha   90.00
_cell.angle_beta   90.00
_cell.angle_gamma   90.00
#
_symmetry.space_group_name_H-M   'P 1'
#
loop_
_entity.id
_entity.type
_entity.pdbx_description
1 polymer ?
#
loop_
_entity_poly.entity_id
_entity_poly.type
_entity_poly.pdbx_seq_one_letter_code
_entity_poly.pdbx_strand_id
1 'polypeptide(L)'
;MGALSITGMGCVAATDAVEECGIDLPALQPDTLRKLREVMPVWAPVRNPIDIWSAIEQHGSKKATSHIARCLMEQPDVDALLITFVLMSESMFDIPEAFADIFRRHPHKPVFASYYGGTAREIAHIHEGFAALGVPCYPTPERAIFAFSRMVEYARFRGVIGK
;
A
#
# COMPACT_ATOMS: atom_id res chain seq x y z
N MET A 1 0.10 7.92 6.43
CA MET A 1 0.08 6.60 5.74
C MET A 1 0.51 6.77 4.28
N GLY A 2 1.32 5.87 3.76
CA GLY A 2 1.58 5.74 2.32
C GLY A 2 0.57 4.76 1.72
N ALA A 3 -0.01 5.07 0.57
CA ALA A 3 -0.95 4.18 -0.10
C ALA A 3 -0.61 4.03 -1.58
N LEU A 4 -0.77 2.82 -2.11
CA LEU A 4 -0.66 2.54 -3.53
C LEU A 4 -1.79 1.63 -3.99
N SER A 5 -2.23 1.81 -5.23
CA SER A 5 -3.32 1.05 -5.84
C SER A 5 -3.04 0.78 -7.30
N ILE A 6 -3.44 -0.39 -7.78
CA ILE A 6 -3.38 -0.73 -9.22
C ILE A 6 -4.37 0.08 -10.07
N THR A 7 -5.30 0.81 -9.45
CA THR A 7 -6.23 1.71 -10.15
C THR A 7 -6.43 3.01 -9.40
N GLY A 8 -6.74 4.07 -10.14
CA GLY A 8 -7.14 5.36 -9.56
C GLY A 8 -8.40 5.28 -8.70
N MET A 9 -9.33 4.36 -8.97
CA MET A 9 -10.50 4.12 -8.10
C MET A 9 -10.07 3.75 -6.69
N GLY A 10 -9.12 2.82 -6.55
CA GLY A 10 -8.59 2.46 -5.23
C GLY A 10 -7.85 3.60 -4.53
N CYS A 11 -7.25 4.54 -5.29
CA CYS A 11 -6.69 5.76 -4.72
C CYS A 11 -7.76 6.71 -4.17
N VAL A 12 -8.88 6.87 -4.88
CA VAL A 12 -10.01 7.69 -4.40
C VAL A 12 -10.63 7.06 -3.15
N ALA A 13 -10.95 5.77 -3.17
CA ALA A 13 -11.50 5.07 -2.02
C ALA A 13 -10.58 5.13 -0.79
N ALA A 14 -9.26 5.01 -0.99
CA ALA A 14 -8.30 5.20 0.09
C ALA A 14 -8.29 6.65 0.61
N THR A 15 -8.39 7.64 -0.27
CA THR A 15 -8.42 9.07 0.10
C THR A 15 -9.64 9.41 0.94
N ASP A 16 -10.83 8.97 0.51
CA ASP A 16 -12.08 9.22 1.24
C ASP A 16 -12.05 8.54 2.62
N ALA A 17 -11.56 7.29 2.69
CA ALA A 17 -11.49 6.56 3.95
C ALA A 17 -10.48 7.12 4.96
N VAL A 18 -9.35 7.65 4.51
CA VAL A 18 -8.41 8.31 5.43
C VAL A 18 -9.00 9.61 5.97
N GLU A 19 -9.75 10.35 5.15
CA GLU A 19 -10.43 11.59 5.56
C GLU A 19 -11.47 11.29 6.64
N GLU A 20 -12.32 10.28 6.42
CA GLU A 20 -13.30 9.81 7.41
C GLU A 20 -12.66 9.33 8.72
N CYS A 21 -11.47 8.72 8.64
CA CYS A 21 -10.76 8.17 9.79
C CYS A 21 -9.79 9.16 10.47
N GLY A 22 -9.63 10.38 9.95
CA GLY A 22 -8.66 11.35 10.46
C GLY A 22 -7.20 10.87 10.35
N ILE A 23 -6.88 10.18 9.26
CA ILE A 23 -5.53 9.70 8.93
C ILE A 23 -4.95 10.58 7.83
N ASP A 24 -3.68 10.97 7.98
CA ASP A 24 -3.02 11.80 6.97
C ASP A 24 -2.34 10.96 5.88
N LEU A 25 -2.39 11.46 4.64
CA LEU A 25 -1.57 11.00 3.52
C LEU A 25 -0.48 12.05 3.27
N PRO A 26 0.74 11.89 3.83
CA PRO A 26 1.81 12.85 3.65
C PRO A 26 2.16 13.01 2.17
N ALA A 27 2.53 14.23 1.80
CA ALA A 27 3.04 14.52 0.47
C ALA A 27 4.32 13.71 0.19
N LEU A 28 4.52 13.31 -1.06
CA LEU A 28 5.73 12.60 -1.45
C LEU A 28 6.92 13.56 -1.44
N GLN A 29 7.96 13.21 -0.70
CA GLN A 29 9.16 14.02 -0.58
C GLN A 29 10.00 13.97 -1.87
N PRO A 30 10.85 14.97 -2.15
CA PRO A 30 11.67 15.01 -3.36
C PRO A 30 12.53 13.76 -3.59
N ASP A 31 13.07 13.16 -2.54
CA ASP A 31 13.85 11.91 -2.65
C ASP A 31 12.97 10.73 -3.07
N THR A 32 11.79 10.59 -2.47
CA THR A 32 10.80 9.58 -2.83
C THR A 32 10.36 9.75 -4.28
N LEU A 33 10.01 10.98 -4.70
CA LEU A 33 9.65 11.27 -6.08
C LEU A 33 10.78 10.92 -7.07
N ARG A 34 12.04 11.21 -6.70
CA ARG A 34 13.21 10.84 -7.51
C ARG A 34 13.32 9.33 -7.70
N LYS A 35 13.16 8.54 -6.63
CA LYS A 35 13.19 7.06 -6.70
C LYS A 35 12.00 6.49 -7.47
N LEU A 36 10.82 7.09 -7.32
CA LEU A 36 9.61 6.65 -8.03
C LEU A 36 9.75 6.81 -9.55
N ARG A 37 10.49 7.82 -10.04
CA ARG A 37 10.79 8.01 -11.48
C ARG A 37 11.58 6.87 -12.12
N GLU A 38 12.16 5.95 -11.34
CA GLU A 38 12.83 4.76 -11.89
C GLU A 38 11.83 3.75 -12.50
N VAL A 39 10.56 3.83 -12.11
CA VAL A 39 9.49 2.95 -12.64
C VAL A 39 8.24 3.71 -13.10
N MET A 40 8.04 4.94 -12.63
CA MET A 40 6.90 5.76 -13.03
C MET A 40 7.21 6.51 -14.33
N PRO A 41 6.31 6.50 -15.32
CA PRO A 41 6.48 7.29 -16.53
C PRO A 41 6.56 8.79 -16.22
N VAL A 42 7.37 9.52 -16.97
CA VAL A 42 7.58 10.98 -16.79
C VAL A 42 6.27 11.78 -16.91
N TRP A 43 5.34 11.32 -17.74
CA TRP A 43 4.05 11.97 -17.96
C TRP A 43 3.02 11.69 -16.86
N ALA A 44 3.23 10.66 -16.04
CA ALA A 44 2.26 10.24 -15.03
C ALA A 44 2.37 11.14 -13.78
N PRO A 45 1.28 11.78 -13.33
CA PRO A 45 1.29 12.51 -12.08
C PRO A 45 1.45 11.54 -10.90
N VAL A 46 2.37 11.83 -9.98
CA VAL A 46 2.65 10.98 -8.82
C VAL A 46 2.40 11.76 -7.54
N ARG A 47 1.44 11.30 -6.75
CA ARG A 47 1.09 11.80 -5.42
C ARG A 47 0.71 10.62 -4.52
N ASN A 48 0.51 10.86 -3.23
CA ASN A 48 0.00 9.86 -2.30
C ASN A 48 -1.53 10.01 -2.21
N PRO A 49 -2.35 8.99 -2.53
CA PRO A 49 -1.99 7.62 -2.94
C PRO A 49 -1.49 7.52 -4.39
N ILE A 50 -0.66 6.51 -4.67
CA ILE A 50 -0.05 6.31 -5.99
C ILE A 50 -0.87 5.31 -6.82
N ASP A 51 -1.37 5.74 -7.99
CA ASP A 51 -1.88 4.82 -9.03
C ASP A 51 -0.70 4.22 -9.80
N ILE A 52 -0.55 2.90 -9.72
CA ILE A 52 0.63 2.20 -10.23
C ILE A 52 0.41 1.53 -11.58
N TRP A 53 -0.77 1.64 -12.20
CA TRP A 53 -1.08 0.91 -13.44
C TRP A 53 -0.04 1.14 -14.54
N SER A 54 0.30 2.41 -14.79
CA SER A 54 1.27 2.78 -15.82
C SER A 54 2.68 2.23 -15.57
N ALA A 55 3.09 2.05 -14.31
CA ALA A 55 4.36 1.42 -13.98
C ALA A 55 4.28 -0.10 -14.15
N ILE A 56 3.13 -0.71 -13.86
CA ILE A 56 2.87 -2.13 -14.13
C ILE A 56 2.97 -2.44 -15.62
N GLU A 57 2.36 -1.61 -16.47
CA GLU A 57 2.42 -1.79 -17.94
C GLU A 57 3.86 -1.76 -18.47
N GLN A 58 4.74 -0.96 -17.87
CA GLN A 58 6.13 -0.79 -18.33
C GLN A 58 7.11 -1.79 -17.73
N HIS A 59 6.88 -2.23 -16.49
CA HIS A 59 7.87 -2.99 -15.71
C HIS A 59 7.37 -4.31 -15.14
N GLY A 60 6.09 -4.61 -15.32
CA GLY A 60 5.41 -5.75 -14.72
C GLY A 60 5.04 -5.54 -13.26
N SER A 61 4.01 -6.24 -12.82
CA SER A 61 3.34 -6.02 -11.54
C SER A 61 4.24 -6.22 -10.33
N LYS A 62 5.05 -7.28 -10.32
CA LYS A 62 5.95 -7.57 -9.20
C LYS A 62 6.97 -6.45 -8.99
N LYS A 63 7.66 -6.03 -10.06
CA LYS A 63 8.73 -5.01 -9.97
C LYS A 63 8.15 -3.64 -9.65
N ALA A 64 7.09 -3.23 -10.35
CA ALA A 64 6.47 -1.92 -10.13
C ALA A 64 5.92 -1.81 -8.71
N THR A 65 5.10 -2.77 -8.27
CA THR A 65 4.46 -2.74 -6.95
C THR A 65 5.48 -2.77 -5.82
N SER A 66 6.47 -3.67 -5.88
CA SER A 66 7.51 -3.79 -4.82
C SER A 66 8.40 -2.55 -4.75
N HIS A 67 8.81 -1.97 -5.88
CA HIS A 67 9.62 -0.76 -5.90
C HIS A 67 8.89 0.45 -5.30
N ILE A 68 7.62 0.63 -5.67
CA ILE A 68 6.80 1.74 -5.18
C ILE A 68 6.50 1.56 -3.68
N ALA A 69 6.17 0.34 -3.24
CA ALA A 69 6.00 0.01 -1.82
C ALA A 69 7.27 0.34 -1.03
N ARG A 70 8.45 -0.05 -1.53
CA ARG A 70 9.74 0.28 -0.91
C ARG A 70 9.95 1.79 -0.79
N CYS A 71 9.68 2.56 -1.85
CA CYS A 71 9.82 4.01 -1.82
C CYS A 71 8.94 4.66 -0.73
N LEU A 72 7.69 4.21 -0.59
CA LEU A 72 6.79 4.68 0.46
C LEU A 72 7.29 4.28 1.86
N MET A 73 7.75 3.03 2.05
CA MET A 73 8.25 2.54 3.33
C MET A 73 9.56 3.22 3.76
N GLU A 74 10.40 3.64 2.81
CA GLU A 74 11.63 4.39 3.08
C GLU A 74 11.36 5.87 3.46
N GLN A 75 10.21 6.44 3.08
CA GLN A 75 9.91 7.84 3.38
C GLN A 75 9.71 8.06 4.90
N PRO A 76 10.42 8.99 5.57
CA PRO A 76 10.42 9.09 7.02
C PRO A 76 9.06 9.39 7.67
N ASP A 77 8.23 10.23 7.05
CA ASP A 77 6.90 10.65 7.55
C ASP A 77 5.76 9.72 7.10
N VAL A 78 6.08 8.58 6.49
CA VAL A 78 5.12 7.50 6.21
C VAL A 78 5.19 6.46 7.34
N ASP A 79 4.20 6.43 8.21
CA ASP A 79 4.18 5.50 9.37
C ASP A 79 3.62 4.11 9.06
N ALA A 80 2.85 3.96 7.98
CA ALA A 80 2.20 2.71 7.60
C ALA A 80 1.98 2.66 6.08
N LEU A 81 1.82 1.46 5.54
CA LEU A 81 1.58 1.22 4.12
C LEU A 81 0.25 0.52 3.88
N LEU A 82 -0.54 1.03 2.92
CA LEU A 82 -1.68 0.34 2.33
C LEU A 82 -1.36 -0.06 0.89
N ILE A 83 -1.57 -1.35 0.57
CA ILE A 83 -1.43 -1.89 -0.78
C ILE A 83 -2.81 -2.38 -1.25
N THR A 84 -3.40 -1.68 -2.22
CA THR A 84 -4.73 -2.01 -2.76
C THR A 84 -4.60 -2.69 -4.12
N PHE A 85 -5.15 -3.90 -4.22
CA PHE A 85 -5.22 -4.66 -5.46
C PHE A 85 -6.61 -4.57 -6.09
N VAL A 86 -6.67 -4.79 -7.40
CA VAL A 86 -7.85 -5.25 -8.12
C VAL A 86 -7.44 -6.60 -8.66
N LEU A 87 -8.15 -7.65 -8.24
CA LEU A 87 -7.73 -9.02 -8.51
C LEU A 87 -8.02 -9.39 -9.95
N MET A 88 -6.95 -9.57 -10.71
CA MET A 88 -6.94 -9.99 -12.10
C MET A 88 -5.60 -10.67 -12.41
N SER A 89 -5.48 -11.29 -13.58
CA SER A 89 -4.29 -12.06 -13.96
C SER A 89 -3.00 -11.26 -13.82
N GLU A 90 -3.02 -9.99 -14.22
CA GLU A 90 -1.88 -9.08 -14.16
C GLU A 90 -1.49 -8.77 -12.71
N SER A 91 -2.41 -8.80 -11.75
CA SER A 91 -2.11 -8.50 -10.36
C SER A 91 -1.62 -9.73 -9.57
N MET A 92 -1.51 -10.90 -10.22
CA MET A 92 -1.06 -12.14 -9.58
C MET A 92 0.45 -12.33 -9.71
N PHE A 93 1.14 -12.34 -8.58
CA PHE A 93 2.56 -12.64 -8.48
C PHE A 93 2.87 -13.19 -7.08
N ASP A 94 4.10 -13.68 -6.89
CA ASP A 94 4.58 -14.15 -5.59
C ASP A 94 4.76 -12.96 -4.62
N ILE A 95 3.81 -12.82 -3.69
CA ILE A 95 3.74 -11.73 -2.72
C ILE A 95 4.90 -11.82 -1.71
N PRO A 96 5.19 -12.97 -1.08
CA PRO A 96 6.38 -13.13 -0.24
C PRO A 96 7.67 -12.72 -0.94
N GLU A 97 7.88 -13.18 -2.18
CA GLU A 97 9.08 -12.85 -2.95
C GLU A 97 9.18 -11.35 -3.24
N ALA A 98 8.04 -10.68 -3.49
CA ALA A 98 8.00 -9.25 -3.78
C ALA A 98 8.27 -8.37 -2.55
N PHE A 99 7.81 -8.77 -1.36
CA PHE A 99 7.73 -7.85 -0.22
C PHE A 99 8.45 -8.28 1.06
N ALA A 100 8.85 -9.54 1.22
CA ALA A 100 9.41 -10.04 2.49
C ALA A 100 10.63 -9.22 2.97
N ASP A 101 11.54 -8.88 2.06
CA ASP A 101 12.72 -8.09 2.41
C ASP A 101 12.38 -6.63 2.77
N ILE A 102 11.42 -6.04 2.05
CA ILE A 102 10.95 -4.68 2.31
C ILE A 102 10.36 -4.60 3.72
N PHE A 103 9.43 -5.49 4.05
CA PHE A 103 8.75 -5.45 5.35
C PHE A 103 9.70 -5.77 6.50
N ARG A 104 10.65 -6.70 6.30
CA ARG A 104 11.69 -7.02 7.30
C ARG A 104 12.59 -5.82 7.63
N ARG A 105 12.89 -4.95 6.67
CA ARG A 105 13.69 -3.74 6.88
C ARG A 105 12.94 -2.63 7.60
N HIS A 106 11.61 -2.70 7.64
CA HIS A 106 10.75 -1.68 8.24
C HIS A 106 9.74 -2.29 9.23
N PRO A 107 10.21 -3.04 10.25
CA PRO A 107 9.32 -3.80 11.14
C PRO A 107 8.41 -2.91 12.01
N HIS A 108 8.73 -1.62 12.14
CA HIS A 108 7.95 -0.65 12.91
C HIS A 108 6.82 0.00 12.11
N LYS A 109 6.77 -0.19 10.79
CA LYS A 109 5.76 0.38 9.90
C LYS A 109 4.75 -0.70 9.52
N PRO A 110 3.56 -0.72 10.14
CA PRO A 110 2.56 -1.74 9.85
C PRO A 110 2.09 -1.63 8.39
N VAL A 111 1.84 -2.79 7.79
CA VAL A 111 1.38 -2.93 6.41
C VAL A 111 0.00 -3.54 6.40
N PHE A 112 -0.85 -3.02 5.52
CA PHE A 112 -2.20 -3.52 5.29
C PHE A 112 -2.37 -3.79 3.80
N ALA A 113 -3.01 -4.91 3.48
CA ALA A 113 -3.41 -5.22 2.12
C ALA A 113 -4.92 -5.08 1.98
N SER A 114 -5.38 -4.65 0.81
CA SER A 114 -6.78 -4.74 0.44
C SER A 114 -6.93 -5.15 -1.02
N TYR A 115 -8.12 -5.58 -1.39
CA TYR A 115 -8.41 -5.99 -2.76
C TYR A 115 -9.85 -5.69 -3.16
N TYR A 116 -10.08 -5.54 -4.46
CA TYR A 116 -11.41 -5.57 -5.05
C TYR A 116 -11.52 -6.70 -6.07
N GLY A 117 -12.72 -7.30 -6.17
CA GLY A 117 -13.03 -8.34 -7.15
C GLY A 117 -12.26 -9.65 -6.94
N GLY A 118 -12.15 -10.42 -8.03
CA GLY A 118 -11.45 -11.70 -8.05
C GLY A 118 -12.32 -12.92 -7.83
N THR A 119 -11.85 -14.03 -8.37
CA THR A 119 -12.33 -15.38 -8.11
C THR A 119 -11.90 -15.86 -6.72
N ALA A 120 -12.52 -16.93 -6.23
CA ALA A 120 -12.11 -17.56 -4.96
C ALA A 120 -10.63 -17.93 -4.93
N ARG A 121 -10.06 -18.33 -6.07
CA ARG A 121 -8.64 -18.69 -6.19
C ARG A 121 -7.73 -17.48 -6.05
N GLU A 122 -8.06 -16.37 -6.71
CA GLU A 122 -7.28 -15.13 -6.64
C GLU A 122 -7.34 -14.50 -5.24
N ILE A 123 -8.52 -14.55 -4.62
CA ILE A 123 -8.70 -14.13 -3.22
C ILE A 123 -7.83 -14.99 -2.30
N ALA A 124 -7.89 -16.31 -2.43
CA ALA A 124 -7.07 -17.23 -1.63
C ALA A 124 -5.56 -16.93 -1.80
N HIS A 125 -5.10 -16.75 -3.04
CA HIS A 125 -3.70 -16.42 -3.34
C HIS A 125 -3.21 -15.15 -2.61
N ILE A 126 -4.00 -14.09 -2.65
CA ILE A 126 -3.64 -12.81 -2.01
C ILE A 126 -3.64 -12.95 -0.48
N HIS A 127 -4.64 -13.62 0.09
CA HIS A 127 -4.71 -13.88 1.53
C HIS A 127 -3.55 -14.74 2.01
N GLU A 128 -3.25 -15.84 1.33
CA GLU A 128 -2.15 -16.75 1.68
C GLU A 128 -0.78 -16.04 1.60
N GLY A 129 -0.55 -15.29 0.51
CA GLY A 129 0.71 -14.58 0.30
C GLY A 129 0.95 -13.48 1.34
N PHE A 130 -0.07 -12.69 1.69
CA PHE A 130 0.07 -11.68 2.75
C PHE A 130 0.08 -12.27 4.16
N ALA A 131 -0.65 -13.36 4.42
CA ALA A 131 -0.62 -14.06 5.70
C ALA A 131 0.78 -14.63 6.00
N ALA A 132 1.49 -15.13 4.99
CA ALA A 132 2.88 -15.57 5.13
C ALA A 132 3.84 -14.45 5.57
N LEU A 133 3.45 -13.18 5.39
CA LEU A 133 4.20 -11.99 5.80
C LEU A 133 3.65 -11.35 7.09
N GLY A 134 2.63 -11.93 7.71
CA GLY A 134 1.95 -11.34 8.86
C GLY A 134 1.14 -10.08 8.52
N VAL A 135 0.78 -9.88 7.25
CA VAL A 135 0.03 -8.71 6.78
C VAL A 135 -1.46 -9.03 6.72
N PRO A 136 -2.33 -8.28 7.44
CA PRO A 136 -3.77 -8.47 7.34
C PRO A 136 -4.28 -7.98 5.98
N CYS A 137 -5.15 -8.79 5.36
CA CYS A 137 -5.74 -8.52 4.05
C CYS A 137 -7.27 -8.31 4.16
N TYR A 138 -7.76 -7.20 3.62
CA TYR A 138 -9.15 -6.78 3.77
C TYR A 138 -9.88 -6.73 2.42
N PRO A 139 -11.19 -7.02 2.37
CA PRO A 139 -11.96 -6.92 1.12
C PRO A 139 -12.12 -5.51 0.56
N THR A 140 -11.69 -4.47 1.27
CA THR A 140 -11.74 -3.08 0.80
C THR A 140 -10.65 -2.22 1.53
N PRO A 141 -10.12 -1.15 0.90
CA PRO A 141 -9.20 -0.21 1.54
C PRO A 141 -9.81 0.51 2.74
N GLU A 142 -11.10 0.83 2.72
CA GLU A 142 -11.82 1.49 3.81
C GLU A 142 -11.77 0.66 5.10
N ARG A 143 -11.97 -0.67 4.98
CA ARG A 143 -11.84 -1.59 6.12
C ARG A 143 -10.40 -1.68 6.65
N ALA A 144 -9.42 -1.66 5.76
CA ALA A 144 -8.01 -1.66 6.14
C ALA A 144 -7.63 -0.37 6.88
N ILE A 145 -8.05 0.79 6.36
CA ILE A 145 -7.82 2.11 6.98
C ILE A 145 -8.57 2.24 8.30
N PHE A 146 -9.80 1.73 8.40
CA PHE A 146 -10.53 1.67 9.65
C PHE A 146 -9.78 0.85 10.71
N ALA A 147 -9.22 -0.31 10.34
CA ALA A 147 -8.41 -1.11 11.26
C ALA A 147 -7.14 -0.35 11.70
N PHE A 148 -6.47 0.32 10.76
CA PHE A 148 -5.32 1.16 11.05
C PHE A 148 -5.67 2.31 12.01
N SER A 149 -6.80 3.00 11.81
CA SER A 149 -7.20 4.11 12.69
C SER A 149 -7.50 3.65 14.11
N ARG A 150 -8.12 2.47 14.31
CA ARG A 150 -8.27 1.88 15.66
C ARG A 150 -6.92 1.55 16.30
N MET A 151 -5.94 1.10 15.52
CA MET A 151 -4.60 0.85 16.02
C MET A 151 -3.88 2.15 16.43
N VAL A 152 -4.05 3.23 15.65
CA VAL A 152 -3.54 4.58 16.00
C VAL A 152 -4.18 5.09 17.28
N GLU A 153 -5.50 5.00 17.41
CA GLU A 153 -6.22 5.37 18.65
C GLU A 153 -5.73 4.58 19.86
N TYR A 154 -5.52 3.27 19.69
CA TYR A 154 -4.99 2.45 20.76
C TYR A 154 -3.55 2.85 21.14
N ALA A 155 -2.69 3.12 20.16
CA ALA A 155 -1.32 3.58 20.40
C ALA A 155 -1.29 4.93 21.15
N ARG A 156 -2.20 5.87 20.79
CA ARG A 156 -2.41 7.14 21.51
C ARG A 156 -2.87 6.91 22.94
N PHE A 157 -3.86 6.03 23.13
CA PHE A 157 -4.37 5.66 24.47
C PHE A 157 -3.26 5.04 25.35
N ARG A 158 -2.37 4.24 24.76
CA ARG A 158 -1.22 3.64 25.44
C ARG A 158 -0.05 4.60 25.64
N GLY A 159 -0.11 5.83 25.12
CA GLY A 159 0.96 6.82 25.20
C GLY A 159 2.21 6.47 24.38
N VAL A 160 2.08 5.57 23.39
CA VAL A 160 3.18 5.19 22.50
C VAL A 160 3.46 6.30 21.48
N ILE A 161 2.40 6.98 21.05
CA ILE A 161 2.45 8.13 20.14
C ILE A 161 1.66 9.29 20.74
N GLY A 162 2.06 10.51 20.37
CA GLY A 162 1.37 11.74 20.78
C GLY A 162 -0.02 11.87 20.16
N LYS A 163 -0.78 12.87 20.61
CA LYS A 163 -2.01 13.29 19.94
C LYS A 163 -1.68 13.78 18.53
#